data_AF-A0A4V3WBF7-F1
#
_entry.id   AF-A0A4V3WBF7-F1
#
_cell.length_a   1.000
_cell.length_b   1.000
_cell.length_c   1.000
_cell.angle_alpha   90.00
_cell.angle_beta   90.00
_cell.angle_gamma   90.00
#
_symmetry.space_group_name_H-M   'P 1'
#
loop_
_entity.id
_entity.type
_entity.pdbx_description
1 polymer ?
#
loop_
_entity_poly.entity_id
_entity_poly.type
_entity_poly.pdbx_seq_one_letter_code
_entity_poly.pdbx_strand_id
1 'polypeptide(L)'
;MPNLSIKNVPEALAERLRQRAMLNHRSLQGELMAIIEQAVEAPAVPPTQPETAGWYATEAGSKTVARIAAEHQARYPAALADGPRAVDIIRADRERGQPTGLLAELDGIVAGSRWGDAPILSRDQANDRGLIREIDHLAREGHAAKRR
;
A
#
# COMPACT_ATOMS: atom_id res chain seq x y z
N MET A 1 -28.80 7.24 33.05
CA MET A 1 -28.29 7.18 31.67
C MET A 1 -27.37 8.38 31.47
N PRO A 2 -26.06 8.19 31.22
CA PRO A 2 -25.16 9.31 30.97
C PRO A 2 -25.53 9.96 29.62
N ASN A 3 -25.73 11.28 29.61
CA ASN A 3 -26.02 12.05 28.40
C ASN A 3 -24.79 12.91 28.06
N LEU A 4 -24.27 12.78 26.84
CA LEU A 4 -23.14 13.55 26.34
C LEU A 4 -23.64 14.61 25.36
N SER A 5 -23.45 15.88 25.72
CA SER A 5 -23.77 17.01 24.84
C SER A 5 -22.48 17.68 24.37
N ILE A 6 -22.26 17.68 23.05
CA ILE A 6 -21.11 18.33 22.42
C ILE A 6 -21.57 19.71 21.96
N LYS A 7 -20.92 20.77 22.46
CA LYS A 7 -21.20 22.16 22.06
C LYS A 7 -20.25 22.59 20.95
N ASN A 8 -20.70 23.52 20.10
CA ASN A 8 -19.90 24.14 19.03
C ASN A 8 -19.39 23.17 17.96
N VAL A 9 -20.23 22.22 17.54
CA VAL A 9 -19.90 21.34 16.40
C VAL A 9 -19.97 22.14 15.10
N PRO A 10 -18.90 22.18 14.29
CA PRO A 10 -18.95 22.83 12.98
C PRO A 10 -19.97 22.14 12.08
N GLU A 11 -20.78 22.92 11.36
CA GLU A 11 -21.89 22.40 10.56
C GLU A 11 -21.43 21.41 9.49
N ALA A 12 -20.27 21.66 8.88
CA ALA A 12 -19.64 20.73 7.93
C ALA A 12 -19.28 19.37 8.55
N LEU A 13 -18.95 19.34 9.85
CA LEU A 13 -18.61 18.11 10.57
C LEU A 13 -19.87 17.32 10.93
N ALA A 14 -20.92 18.02 11.36
CA ALA A 14 -22.23 17.42 11.61
C ALA A 14 -22.82 16.78 10.34
N GLU A 15 -22.65 17.43 9.19
CA GLU A 15 -23.15 16.91 7.92
C GLU A 15 -22.39 15.66 7.46
N ARG A 16 -21.07 15.64 7.58
CA ARG A 16 -20.27 14.42 7.32
C ARG A 16 -20.66 13.26 8.23
N LEU A 17 -20.99 13.54 9.49
CA LEU A 17 -21.48 12.55 10.45
C LEU A 17 -22.86 11.99 10.03
N ARG A 18 -23.80 12.83 9.58
CA ARG A 18 -25.10 12.38 9.07
C ARG A 18 -24.95 11.50 7.83
N GLN A 19 -24.12 11.92 6.88
CA GLN A 19 -23.85 11.14 5.67
C GLN A 19 -23.25 9.78 5.99
N ARG A 20 -22.28 9.74 6.92
CA ARG A 20 -21.70 8.48 7.39
C ARG A 20 -22.73 7.60 8.10
N ALA A 21 -23.62 8.17 8.91
CA ALA A 21 -24.70 7.43 9.56
C ALA A 21 -25.68 6.83 8.54
N MET A 22 -26.05 7.59 7.49
CA MET A 22 -26.89 7.10 6.40
C MET A 22 -26.24 5.93 5.64
N LEU A 23 -24.96 6.04 5.32
CA LEU A 23 -24.20 4.99 4.62
C LEU A 23 -24.08 3.71 5.45
N ASN A 24 -23.95 3.85 6.77
CA ASN A 24 -23.91 2.71 7.70
C ASN A 24 -25.30 2.25 8.15
N HIS A 25 -26.37 2.87 7.63
CA HIS A 25 -27.77 2.62 7.99
C HIS A 25 -28.05 2.69 9.51
N ARG A 26 -27.38 3.62 10.21
CA ARG A 26 -27.48 3.84 11.65
C ARG A 26 -28.10 5.21 11.95
N SER A 27 -28.70 5.34 13.13
CA SER A 27 -29.10 6.67 13.63
C SER A 27 -27.85 7.50 13.94
N LEU A 28 -27.97 8.83 13.89
CA LEU A 28 -26.86 9.75 14.17
C LEU A 28 -26.22 9.48 15.55
N GLN A 29 -27.05 9.20 16.55
CA GLN A 29 -26.59 8.86 17.90
C GLN A 29 -25.89 7.48 17.93
N GLY A 30 -26.38 6.50 17.19
CA GLY A 30 -25.75 5.18 17.09
C GLY A 30 -24.39 5.23 16.39
N GLU A 31 -24.26 6.05 15.35
CA GLU A 31 -22.98 6.27 14.68
C GLU A 31 -21.98 6.97 15.59
N LEU A 32 -22.42 7.97 16.37
CA LEU A 32 -21.56 8.64 17.34
C LEU A 32 -21.06 7.67 18.43
N MET A 33 -21.94 6.81 18.93
CA MET A 33 -21.56 5.77 19.89
C MET A 33 -20.54 4.79 19.31
N ALA A 34 -20.74 4.32 18.08
CA ALA A 34 -19.80 3.41 17.42
C ALA A 34 -18.42 4.04 17.21
N ILE A 35 -18.36 5.34 16.86
CA ILE A 35 -17.09 6.06 16.71
C ILE A 35 -16.37 6.21 18.07
N ILE A 36 -17.12 6.51 19.13
CA ILE A 36 -16.55 6.63 20.49
C ILE A 36 -16.03 5.27 20.97
N GLU A 37 -16.81 4.20 20.79
CA GLU A 37 -16.40 2.84 21.15
C GLU A 37 -15.13 2.43 20.40
N GLN A 38 -15.09 2.63 19.08
CA GLN A 38 -13.91 2.39 18.28
C GLN A 38 -12.69 3.21 18.73
N ALA A 39 -12.88 4.48 19.10
CA ALA A 39 -11.79 5.34 19.56
C ALA A 39 -11.26 4.95 20.95
N VAL A 40 -12.10 4.35 21.80
CA VAL A 40 -11.71 3.85 23.12
C VAL A 40 -11.04 2.48 23.00
N GLU A 41 -11.51 1.64 22.08
CA GLU A 41 -11.02 0.27 21.88
C GLU A 41 -9.78 0.21 20.96
N ALA A 42 -9.60 1.20 20.08
CA ALA A 42 -8.38 1.33 19.28
C ALA A 42 -7.19 1.71 20.18
N PRO A 43 -6.19 0.83 20.40
CA PRO A 43 -4.91 1.27 20.93
C PRO A 43 -4.33 2.31 19.98
N ALA A 44 -3.70 3.35 20.50
CA ALA A 44 -3.12 4.42 19.70
C ALA A 44 -2.04 3.87 18.75
N VAL A 45 -2.45 3.54 17.51
CA VAL A 45 -1.57 3.16 16.42
C VAL A 45 -1.25 4.43 15.62
N PRO A 46 0.04 4.81 15.44
CA PRO A 46 0.40 5.94 14.60
C PRO A 46 0.09 5.66 13.12
N PRO A 47 -0.21 6.70 12.32
CA PRO A 47 -0.77 6.52 10.98
C PRO A 47 0.25 5.92 10.02
N THR A 48 -0.02 4.70 9.56
CA THR A 48 0.72 4.03 8.49
C THR A 48 -0.14 4.04 7.22
N GLN A 49 0.43 4.56 6.14
CA GLN A 49 -0.15 4.71 4.80
C GLN A 49 -0.27 3.37 4.06
N PRO A 50 -1.08 3.30 2.98
CA PRO A 50 -1.92 2.14 2.68
C PRO A 50 -1.20 1.02 1.93
N GLU A 51 -1.68 -0.17 2.23
CA GLU A 51 -1.30 -1.46 1.68
C GLU A 51 -1.76 -1.65 0.22
N THR A 52 -0.79 -1.85 -0.67
CA THR A 52 -0.98 -2.64 -1.90
C THR A 52 -1.14 -4.10 -1.50
N ALA A 53 -2.34 -4.63 -1.74
CA ALA A 53 -2.75 -5.99 -1.43
C ALA A 53 -1.88 -7.06 -2.12
N GLY A 54 -1.62 -8.14 -1.36
CA GLY A 54 -1.10 -9.41 -1.86
C GLY A 54 0.32 -9.71 -1.37
N TRP A 55 0.49 -10.83 -0.66
CA TRP A 55 1.75 -11.49 -0.28
C TRP A 55 2.45 -11.09 1.04
N TYR A 56 2.03 -10.03 1.74
CA TYR A 56 2.57 -9.69 3.07
C TYR A 56 1.47 -9.55 4.13
N ALA A 57 0.94 -10.67 4.63
CA ALA A 57 0.20 -10.65 5.87
C ALA A 57 1.21 -10.53 7.04
N THR A 58 1.63 -9.30 7.36
CA THR A 58 2.32 -9.03 8.63
C THR A 58 1.29 -8.79 9.72
N GLU A 59 1.17 -9.76 10.63
CA GLU A 59 0.62 -9.48 11.96
C GLU A 59 1.38 -8.29 12.56
N ALA A 60 0.62 -7.31 13.05
CA ALA A 60 1.13 -6.04 13.52
C ALA A 60 2.15 -6.21 14.65
N GLY A 61 3.42 -5.96 14.35
CA GLY A 61 4.51 -5.89 15.31
C GLY A 61 5.83 -5.64 14.59
N SER A 62 6.47 -4.51 14.84
CA SER A 62 7.81 -4.25 14.33
C SER A 62 8.78 -5.18 15.06
N LYS A 63 9.33 -6.16 14.34
CA LYS A 63 10.43 -7.00 14.85
C LYS A 63 11.75 -6.38 14.42
N THR A 64 12.70 -6.32 15.34
CA THR A 64 14.07 -5.95 14.99
C THR A 64 14.67 -7.04 14.11
N VAL A 65 15.60 -6.66 13.21
CA VAL A 65 16.32 -7.62 12.34
C VAL A 65 16.97 -8.73 13.18
N ALA A 66 17.51 -8.38 14.35
CA ALA A 66 18.08 -9.33 15.29
C ALA A 66 17.05 -10.33 15.83
N ARG A 67 15.84 -9.89 16.15
CA ARG A 67 14.75 -10.77 16.61
C ARG A 67 14.27 -11.71 15.50
N ILE A 68 14.16 -11.20 14.27
CA ILE A 68 13.82 -12.02 13.10
C ILE A 68 14.88 -13.09 12.88
N ALA A 69 16.17 -12.74 12.96
CA ALA A 69 17.27 -13.69 12.82
C ALA A 69 17.26 -14.76 13.92
N ALA A 70 17.03 -14.38 15.18
CA ALA A 70 16.93 -15.31 16.30
C ALA A 70 15.73 -16.26 16.18
N GLU A 71 14.55 -15.75 15.81
CA GLU A 71 13.36 -16.55 15.57
C GLU A 71 13.56 -17.52 14.40
N HIS A 72 14.23 -17.07 13.32
CA HIS A 72 14.57 -17.93 12.18
C HIS A 72 15.55 -19.03 12.57
N GLN A 73 16.60 -18.71 13.33
CA GLN A 73 17.59 -19.70 13.81
C GLN A 73 16.97 -20.71 14.78
N ALA A 74 16.00 -20.29 15.62
CA ALA A 74 15.26 -21.19 16.49
C ALA A 74 14.32 -22.14 15.71
N ARG A 75 13.66 -21.64 14.65
CA ARG A 75 12.80 -22.47 13.78
C ARG A 75 13.58 -23.39 12.85
N TYR A 76 14.74 -22.94 12.37
CA TYR A 76 15.58 -23.66 11.41
C TYR A 76 17.01 -23.75 11.95
N PRO A 77 17.25 -24.60 12.96
CA PRO A 77 18.55 -24.70 13.63
C PRO A 77 19.64 -25.31 12.74
N ALA A 78 19.26 -26.07 11.71
CA ALA A 78 20.18 -26.62 10.73
C ALA A 78 20.17 -25.77 9.45
N ALA A 79 21.34 -25.30 9.03
CA ALA A 79 21.49 -24.70 7.72
C ALA A 79 21.27 -25.79 6.65
N LEU A 80 20.52 -25.46 5.60
CA LEU A 80 20.44 -26.26 4.38
C LEU A 80 21.79 -26.17 3.65
N ALA A 81 22.80 -26.90 4.16
CA ALA A 81 24.17 -26.85 3.66
C ALA A 81 24.30 -27.46 2.25
N ASP A 82 23.45 -28.45 1.94
CA ASP A 82 23.50 -29.23 0.69
C ASP A 82 22.51 -28.73 -0.38
N GLY A 83 21.95 -27.53 -0.21
CA GLY A 83 21.04 -26.93 -1.19
C GLY A 83 21.76 -26.27 -2.37
N PRO A 84 21.19 -26.27 -3.59
CA PRO A 84 21.70 -25.45 -4.68
C PRO A 84 21.70 -23.98 -4.26
N ARG A 85 22.71 -23.21 -4.68
CA ARG A 85 22.76 -21.78 -4.34
C ARG A 85 21.53 -21.11 -4.94
N ALA A 86 20.98 -20.13 -4.23
CA ALA A 86 19.83 -19.37 -4.71
C ALA A 86 20.06 -18.80 -6.13
N VAL A 87 21.29 -18.39 -6.44
CA VAL A 87 21.69 -17.90 -7.76
C VAL A 87 21.53 -18.97 -8.84
N ASP A 88 21.87 -20.22 -8.54
CA ASP A 88 21.77 -21.34 -9.47
C ASP A 88 20.31 -21.72 -9.72
N ILE A 89 19.47 -21.64 -8.68
CA ILE A 89 18.01 -21.84 -8.80
C ILE A 89 17.40 -20.78 -9.73
N ILE A 90 17.71 -19.50 -9.49
CA ILE A 90 17.19 -18.38 -10.31
C ILE A 90 17.67 -18.48 -11.75
N ARG A 91 18.95 -18.84 -11.95
CA ARG A 91 19.50 -19.04 -13.29
C ARG A 91 18.81 -20.19 -14.00
N ALA A 92 18.65 -21.34 -13.35
CA ALA A 92 17.96 -22.49 -13.92
C ALA A 92 16.49 -22.18 -14.24
N ASP A 93 15.79 -21.38 -13.44
CA ASP A 93 14.42 -20.95 -13.74
C ASP A 93 14.35 -20.01 -14.94
N ARG A 94 15.31 -19.08 -15.03
CA ARG A 94 15.43 -18.18 -16.17
C ARG A 94 15.72 -18.95 -17.46
N GLU A 95 16.60 -19.95 -17.39
CA GLU A 95 16.96 -20.83 -18.50
C GLU A 95 15.82 -21.80 -18.88
N ARG A 96 15.03 -22.25 -17.90
CA ARG A 96 13.81 -23.04 -18.11
C ARG A 96 12.75 -22.28 -18.90
N GLY A 97 12.87 -20.95 -19.01
CA GLY A 97 12.16 -20.16 -20.00
C GLY A 97 10.67 -20.45 -20.03
N GLN A 98 10.00 -20.50 -18.88
CA GLN A 98 8.55 -20.42 -18.87
C GLN A 98 8.20 -18.94 -19.01
N PRO A 99 7.78 -18.46 -20.19
CA PRO A 99 6.98 -17.26 -20.25
C PRO A 99 5.66 -17.63 -19.58
N THR A 100 5.59 -17.50 -18.26
CA THR A 100 4.30 -17.36 -17.63
C THR A 100 3.65 -16.17 -18.33
N GLY A 101 2.47 -16.40 -18.90
CA GLY A 101 1.70 -15.37 -19.60
C GLY A 101 1.49 -14.11 -18.76
N LEU A 102 1.77 -14.18 -17.45
CA LEU A 102 1.91 -13.06 -16.53
C LEU A 102 2.72 -11.89 -17.07
N LEU A 103 3.88 -12.09 -17.72
CA LEU A 103 4.63 -10.95 -18.29
C LEU A 103 3.87 -10.29 -19.44
N ALA A 104 3.24 -11.09 -20.31
CA ALA A 104 2.40 -10.58 -21.40
C ALA A 104 1.10 -9.95 -20.88
N GLU A 105 0.51 -10.48 -19.81
CA GLU A 105 -0.65 -9.93 -19.12
C GLU A 105 -0.31 -8.59 -18.46
N LEU A 106 0.87 -8.49 -17.84
CA LEU A 106 1.40 -7.25 -17.30
C LEU A 106 1.67 -6.23 -18.40
N ASP A 107 2.23 -6.63 -19.53
CA ASP A 107 2.40 -5.73 -20.69
C ASP A 107 1.04 -5.19 -21.17
N GLY A 108 -0.01 -6.03 -21.19
CA GLY A 108 -1.38 -5.60 -21.50
C GLY A 108 -1.96 -4.63 -20.48
N ILE A 109 -1.75 -4.88 -19.18
CA ILE A 109 -2.17 -3.98 -18.10
C ILE A 109 -1.42 -2.64 -18.19
N VAL A 110 -0.11 -2.67 -18.41
CA VAL A 110 0.75 -1.49 -18.51
C VAL A 110 0.35 -0.66 -19.72
N ALA A 111 0.18 -1.27 -20.89
CA ALA A 111 -0.27 -0.61 -22.12
C ALA A 111 -1.63 0.08 -21.96
N GLY A 112 -2.55 -0.50 -21.19
CA GLY A 112 -3.86 0.10 -20.87
C GLY A 112 -3.83 1.17 -19.77
N SER A 113 -2.68 1.41 -19.14
CA SER A 113 -2.53 2.31 -18.00
C SER A 113 -1.75 3.59 -18.37
N ARG A 114 -1.69 4.55 -17.43
CA ARG A 114 -0.82 5.73 -17.56
C ARG A 114 0.68 5.41 -17.70
N TRP A 115 1.08 4.17 -17.40
CA TRP A 115 2.46 3.71 -17.50
C TRP A 115 2.83 3.20 -18.90
N GLY A 116 1.86 2.96 -19.78
CA GLY A 116 2.11 2.50 -21.15
C GLY A 116 2.87 3.53 -22.00
N ASP A 117 2.65 4.81 -21.73
CA ASP A 117 3.34 5.93 -22.40
C ASP A 117 4.58 6.41 -21.63
N ALA A 118 4.98 5.73 -20.55
CA ALA A 118 6.09 6.18 -19.72
C ALA A 118 7.44 5.99 -20.44
N PRO A 119 8.32 7.01 -20.44
CA PRO A 119 9.63 6.88 -21.05
C PRO A 119 10.50 5.90 -20.26
N ILE A 120 11.16 4.99 -20.97
CA ILE A 120 12.16 4.09 -20.36
C ILE A 120 13.44 4.89 -20.14
N LEU A 121 13.80 5.11 -18.88
CA LEU A 121 14.99 5.84 -18.50
C LEU A 121 16.16 4.88 -18.28
N SER A 122 17.35 5.28 -18.76
CA SER A 122 18.59 4.65 -18.30
C SER A 122 18.84 4.96 -16.83
N ARG A 123 19.70 4.16 -16.19
CA ARG A 123 20.01 4.31 -14.76
C ARG A 123 20.56 5.70 -14.40
N ASP A 124 21.36 6.29 -15.28
CA ASP A 124 21.93 7.63 -15.06
C ASP A 124 20.86 8.72 -15.21
N GLN A 125 19.97 8.59 -16.21
CA GLN A 125 18.84 9.50 -16.38
C GLN A 125 17.86 9.44 -15.20
N ALA A 126 17.64 8.24 -14.65
CA ALA A 126 16.79 8.06 -13.46
C ALA A 126 17.40 8.68 -12.19
N ASN A 127 18.71 8.91 -12.14
CA ASN A 127 19.37 9.58 -11.02
C ASN A 127 19.46 11.11 -11.22
N ASP A 128 19.21 11.61 -12.42
CA ASP A 128 19.21 13.04 -12.72
C ASP A 128 17.91 13.69 -12.21
N ARG A 129 18.05 14.45 -11.13
CA ARG A 129 16.95 15.19 -10.50
C ARG A 129 16.36 16.28 -11.39
N GLY A 130 17.11 16.81 -12.35
CA GLY A 130 16.62 17.79 -13.32
C GLY A 130 15.65 17.14 -14.30
N LEU A 131 16.09 16.03 -14.92
CA LEU A 131 15.28 15.26 -15.87
C LEU A 131 13.99 14.73 -15.24
N ILE A 132 14.04 14.23 -14.00
CA ILE A 132 12.84 13.76 -13.30
C ILE A 132 11.80 14.88 -13.15
N ARG A 133 12.22 16.10 -12.79
CA ARG A 133 11.30 17.23 -12.60
C ARG A 133 10.68 17.70 -13.92
N GLU A 134 11.44 17.65 -15.01
CA GLU A 134 10.96 17.98 -16.35
C GLU A 134 9.90 16.97 -16.81
N ILE A 135 10.14 15.68 -16.61
CA ILE A 135 9.19 14.61 -16.91
C ILE A 135 7.90 14.77 -16.09
N ASP A 136 8.01 15.08 -14.79
CA ASP A 136 6.86 15.36 -13.92
C ASP A 136 6.04 16.57 -14.39
N HIS A 137 6.70 17.62 -14.89
CA HIS A 137 6.05 18.81 -15.42
C HIS A 137 5.24 18.47 -16.68
N LEU A 138 5.87 17.81 -17.65
CA LEU A 138 5.25 17.39 -18.91
C LEU A 138 4.05 16.47 -18.66
N ALA A 139 4.16 15.55 -17.69
CA ALA A 139 3.06 14.68 -17.30
C ALA A 139 1.85 15.47 -16.75
N ARG A 140 2.08 16.50 -15.93
CA ARG A 140 1.00 17.36 -15.38
C ARG A 140 0.32 18.18 -16.46
N GLU A 141 1.07 18.71 -17.42
CA GLU A 141 0.53 19.48 -18.56
C GLU A 141 -0.34 18.59 -19.46
N GLY A 142 0.13 17.38 -19.80
CA GLY A 142 -0.65 16.41 -20.57
C GLY A 142 -1.97 16.03 -19.87
N HIS A 143 -1.95 15.86 -18.55
CA HIS A 143 -3.16 15.61 -17.77
C HIS A 143 -4.13 16.80 -17.71
N ALA A 144 -3.63 18.04 -17.76
CA ALA A 144 -4.46 19.23 -17.81
C ALA A 144 -5.14 19.39 -19.19
N ALA A 145 -4.42 19.07 -20.26
CA ALA A 145 -4.93 19.13 -21.63
C ALA A 145 -6.02 18.08 -21.91
N LYS A 146 -5.89 16.86 -21.38
CA LYS A 146 -6.85 15.75 -21.58
C LYS A 146 -8.17 15.89 -20.79
N ARG A 147 -8.28 16.88 -19.90
CA ARG A 147 -9.48 17.18 -19.09
C ARG A 147 -10.32 18.35 -19.63
N ARG A 148 -9.92 18.97 -20.73
CA ARG A 148 -10.71 19.95 -21.49
C ARG A 148 -11.37 19.28 -22.68
#